data_AF-X1V0S8-F1
#
_entry.id   AF-X1V0S8-F1
#
_cell.length_a   1.000
_cell.length_b   1.000
_cell.length_c   1.000
_cell.angle_alpha   90.00
_cell.angle_beta   90.00
_cell.angle_gamma   90.00
#
_symmetry.space_group_name_H-M   'P 1'
#
loop_
_entity.id
_entity.type
_entity.pdbx_description
1 polymer ?
#
loop_
_entity_poly.entity_id
_entity_poly.type
_entity_poly.pdbx_seq_one_letter_code
_entity_poly.pdbx_strand_id
1 'polypeptide(L)'
;VPDHLVGKMVDVKVYPENMHCYHENQKICEHERQYSRHGWYINLDHYLYTLNRKPGALAGSQALVSAPEQVKHIFEKYFVHVPKDFVELLIFLQDHDFSFDKVNGAIETLKGTCPHDISLDKIQVLCMQKNITYTHQENPDDQILQQSRAQLEELSLLLNY
;
A
#
# COMPACT_ATOMS: atom_id res chain seq x y z
N VAL A 1 -9.42 18.35 -7.07
CA VAL A 1 -8.92 19.08 -5.87
C VAL A 1 -9.24 18.25 -4.64
N PRO A 2 -8.32 18.13 -3.66
CA PRO A 2 -8.55 17.46 -2.39
C PRO A 2 -9.75 18.01 -1.60
N ASP A 3 -10.46 17.13 -0.90
CA ASP A 3 -11.69 17.44 -0.16
C ASP A 3 -11.49 18.26 1.13
N HIS A 4 -10.29 18.24 1.71
CA HIS A 4 -9.95 19.09 2.87
C HIS A 4 -9.92 20.60 2.53
N LEU A 5 -9.96 20.96 1.24
CA LEU A 5 -10.02 22.34 0.75
C LEU A 5 -11.43 22.79 0.35
N VAL A 6 -12.48 22.07 0.76
CA VAL A 6 -13.86 22.49 0.52
C VAL A 6 -14.11 23.91 1.06
N GLY A 7 -14.67 24.77 0.21
CA GLY A 7 -14.94 26.18 0.54
C GLY A 7 -13.72 27.10 0.43
N LYS A 8 -12.56 26.60 -0.01
CA LYS A 8 -11.36 27.40 -0.27
C LYS A 8 -11.19 27.69 -1.76
N MET A 9 -10.53 28.81 -2.07
CA MET A 9 -10.08 29.12 -3.41
C MET A 9 -8.74 28.43 -3.70
N VAL A 10 -8.60 27.90 -4.90
CA VAL A 10 -7.38 27.27 -5.39
C VAL A 10 -6.99 27.88 -6.73
N ASP A 11 -5.69 28.06 -6.94
CA ASP A 11 -5.15 28.54 -8.20
C ASP A 11 -4.85 27.35 -9.11
N VAL A 12 -5.26 27.41 -10.37
CA VAL A 12 -5.00 26.33 -11.34
C VAL A 12 -4.16 26.85 -12.49
N LYS A 13 -2.98 26.27 -12.69
CA LYS A 13 -2.15 26.48 -13.88
C LYS A 13 -2.45 25.36 -14.88
N VAL A 14 -2.97 25.74 -16.04
CA VAL A 14 -3.38 24.79 -17.09
C VAL A 14 -2.29 24.73 -18.16
N TYR A 15 -1.76 23.53 -18.38
CA TYR A 15 -0.80 23.20 -19.44
C TYR A 15 -1.47 22.35 -20.53
N PRO A 16 -0.78 22.07 -21.66
CA PRO A 16 -1.32 21.18 -22.69
C PRO A 16 -1.61 19.77 -22.19
N GLU A 17 -0.71 19.18 -21.40
CA GLU A 17 -0.88 17.79 -20.95
C GLU A 17 -1.38 17.68 -19.51
N ASN A 18 -1.17 18.70 -18.67
CA ASN A 18 -1.45 18.62 -17.23
C ASN A 18 -2.11 19.90 -16.69
N MET A 19 -2.74 19.78 -15.53
CA MET A 19 -3.27 20.87 -14.72
C MET A 19 -2.66 20.80 -13.33
N HIS A 20 -2.05 21.89 -12.87
CA HIS A 20 -1.44 21.99 -11.55
C HIS A 20 -2.32 22.87 -10.67
N CYS A 21 -2.76 22.33 -9.54
CA CYS A 21 -3.55 23.07 -8.56
C CYS A 21 -2.65 23.53 -7.41
N TYR A 22 -2.87 24.74 -6.92
CA TYR A 22 -2.13 25.35 -5.83
C TYR A 22 -3.09 25.91 -4.77
N HIS A 23 -2.65 25.87 -3.52
CA HIS A 23 -3.29 26.57 -2.40
C HIS A 23 -2.18 27.17 -1.54
N GLU A 24 -2.30 28.44 -1.15
CA GLU A 24 -1.29 29.14 -0.33
C GLU A 24 0.16 29.00 -0.88
N ASN A 25 0.31 29.17 -2.20
CA ASN A 25 1.57 29.03 -2.94
C ASN A 25 2.22 27.63 -2.90
N GLN A 26 1.52 26.60 -2.41
CA GLN A 26 1.97 25.21 -2.43
C GLN A 26 1.19 24.41 -3.47
N LYS A 27 1.88 23.55 -4.23
CA LYS A 27 1.24 22.64 -5.19
C LYS A 27 0.54 21.54 -4.39
N ILE A 28 -0.78 21.42 -4.57
CA ILE A 28 -1.63 20.48 -3.82
C ILE A 28 -1.96 19.22 -4.62
N CYS A 29 -2.06 19.32 -5.94
CA CYS A 29 -2.30 18.16 -6.81
C CYS A 29 -1.95 18.46 -8.27
N GLU A 30 -1.76 17.40 -9.03
CA GLU A 30 -1.61 17.43 -10.49
C GLU A 30 -2.61 16.46 -11.12
N HIS A 31 -3.16 16.86 -12.27
CA HIS A 31 -4.04 16.04 -13.06
C HIS A 31 -3.60 16.07 -14.51
N GLU A 32 -3.68 14.92 -15.18
CA GLU A 32 -3.63 14.88 -16.64
C GLU A 32 -4.82 15.64 -17.23
N ARG A 33 -4.57 16.40 -18.29
CA ARG A 33 -5.58 17.15 -19.01
C ARG A 33 -6.33 16.22 -19.94
N GLN A 34 -7.60 16.02 -19.63
CA GLN A 34 -8.49 15.21 -20.44
C GLN A 34 -9.26 16.10 -21.41
N TYR A 35 -9.26 15.74 -22.69
CA TYR A 35 -9.92 16.50 -23.77
C TYR A 35 -11.34 16.00 -24.09
N SER A 36 -11.85 15.05 -23.29
CA SER A 36 -13.20 14.51 -23.46
C SER A 36 -14.26 15.52 -23.02
N ARG A 37 -15.42 15.51 -23.70
CA ARG A 37 -16.58 16.31 -23.28
C ARG A 37 -17.40 15.50 -22.27
N HIS A 38 -17.85 16.17 -21.20
CA HIS A 38 -18.67 15.59 -20.13
C HIS A 38 -18.02 14.46 -19.32
N GLY A 39 -16.68 14.37 -19.31
CA GLY A 39 -15.95 13.42 -18.49
C GLY A 39 -15.85 13.85 -17.02
N TRP A 40 -15.94 12.88 -16.12
CA TRP A 40 -15.67 13.05 -14.69
C TRP A 40 -14.40 12.29 -14.33
N TYR A 41 -13.36 13.02 -13.95
CA TYR A 41 -12.07 12.45 -13.58
C TYR A 41 -11.79 12.81 -12.13
N ILE A 42 -11.85 11.78 -11.28
CA ILE A 42 -11.74 11.90 -9.84
C ILE A 42 -10.55 11.03 -9.41
N ASN A 43 -9.67 11.59 -8.59
CA ASN A 43 -8.59 10.84 -7.97
C ASN A 43 -9.05 10.38 -6.58
N LEU A 44 -8.89 9.10 -6.26
CA LEU A 44 -9.23 8.52 -4.96
C LEU A 44 -8.48 9.20 -3.80
N ASP A 45 -7.22 9.55 -4.01
CA ASP A 45 -6.34 10.13 -2.98
C ASP A 45 -6.89 11.47 -2.45
N HIS A 46 -7.65 12.18 -3.28
CA HIS A 46 -8.27 13.45 -2.91
C HIS A 46 -9.38 13.32 -1.87
N TYR A 47 -9.84 12.11 -1.58
CA TYR A 47 -10.96 11.85 -0.67
C TYR A 47 -10.54 11.03 0.56
N LEU A 48 -9.25 10.71 0.71
CA LEU A 48 -8.77 9.90 1.83
C LEU A 48 -9.09 10.54 3.18
N TYR A 49 -9.07 11.88 3.27
CA TYR A 49 -9.45 12.57 4.51
C TYR A 49 -10.92 12.32 4.91
N THR A 50 -11.87 12.46 3.98
CA THR A 50 -13.28 12.14 4.26
C THR A 50 -13.48 10.64 4.47
N LEU A 51 -12.85 9.80 3.66
CA LEU A 51 -12.98 8.35 3.72
C LEU A 51 -12.40 7.79 5.03
N ASN A 52 -11.37 8.41 5.60
CA ASN A 52 -10.85 8.02 6.91
C ASN A 52 -11.90 8.23 8.02
N ARG A 53 -12.69 9.31 7.92
CA ARG A 53 -13.78 9.61 8.86
C ARG A 53 -15.03 8.77 8.58
N LYS A 54 -15.26 8.38 7.33
CA LYS A 54 -16.45 7.62 6.89
C LYS A 54 -16.07 6.52 5.89
N PRO A 55 -15.40 5.44 6.34
CA PRO A 55 -14.87 4.40 5.46
C PRO A 55 -15.97 3.61 4.75
N GLY A 56 -17.15 3.48 5.36
CA GLY A 56 -18.31 2.83 4.73
C GLY A 56 -18.82 3.51 3.45
N ALA A 57 -18.41 4.77 3.19
CA ALA A 57 -18.74 5.43 1.93
C ALA A 57 -17.87 4.98 0.75
N LEU A 58 -16.73 4.31 1.00
CA LEU A 58 -15.77 3.92 -0.02
C LEU A 58 -16.37 3.02 -1.10
N ALA A 59 -17.05 1.95 -0.69
CA ALA A 59 -17.54 0.91 -1.60
C ALA A 59 -18.52 1.44 -2.67
N GLY A 60 -19.30 2.47 -2.33
CA GLY A 60 -20.24 3.13 -3.26
C GLY A 60 -19.71 4.44 -3.85
N SER A 61 -18.44 4.78 -3.64
CA SER A 61 -17.90 6.07 -4.06
C SER A 61 -17.50 6.08 -5.54
N GLN A 62 -17.75 7.20 -6.21
CA GLN A 62 -17.22 7.44 -7.56
C GLN A 62 -15.68 7.45 -7.56
N ALA A 63 -15.07 7.83 -6.44
CA ALA A 63 -13.63 7.80 -6.24
C ALA A 63 -13.04 6.39 -6.41
N LEU A 64 -13.66 5.37 -5.80
CA LEU A 64 -13.25 3.97 -5.97
C LEU A 64 -13.51 3.48 -7.42
N VAL A 65 -14.66 3.83 -8.01
CA VAL A 65 -14.99 3.44 -9.40
C VAL A 65 -13.94 3.95 -10.39
N SER A 66 -13.49 5.20 -10.20
CA SER A 66 -12.46 5.86 -10.99
C SER A 66 -11.03 5.43 -10.66
N ALA A 67 -10.82 4.63 -9.61
CA ALA A 67 -9.50 4.13 -9.25
C ALA A 67 -8.97 3.10 -10.27
N PRO A 68 -7.64 2.88 -10.34
CA PRO A 68 -7.04 1.85 -11.16
C PRO A 68 -7.64 0.46 -10.89
N GLU A 69 -7.72 -0.38 -11.92
CA GLU A 69 -8.35 -1.71 -11.82
C GLU A 69 -7.72 -2.58 -10.73
N GLN A 70 -6.40 -2.53 -10.58
CA GLN A 70 -5.67 -3.26 -9.55
C GLN A 70 -6.08 -2.84 -8.13
N VAL A 71 -6.30 -1.54 -7.91
CA VAL A 71 -6.74 -0.97 -6.62
C VAL A 71 -8.13 -1.50 -6.28
N LYS A 72 -9.05 -1.48 -7.25
CA LYS A 72 -10.41 -2.04 -7.10
C LYS A 72 -10.38 -3.53 -6.78
N HIS A 73 -9.57 -4.29 -7.51
CA HIS A 73 -9.48 -5.74 -7.32
C HIS A 73 -8.96 -6.11 -5.92
N ILE A 74 -7.94 -5.42 -5.42
CA ILE A 74 -7.42 -5.65 -4.06
C ILE A 74 -8.48 -5.30 -3.02
N PHE A 75 -9.19 -4.19 -3.19
CA PHE A 75 -10.28 -3.81 -2.30
C PHE A 75 -11.37 -4.89 -2.24
N GLU A 76 -11.91 -5.28 -3.39
CA GLU A 76 -12.99 -6.27 -3.49
C GLU A 76 -12.60 -7.63 -2.89
N LYS A 77 -11.34 -8.04 -3.10
CA LYS A 77 -10.87 -9.35 -2.69
C LYS A 77 -10.52 -9.46 -1.21
N TYR A 78 -9.90 -8.44 -0.63
CA TYR A 78 -9.34 -8.54 0.73
C TYR A 78 -9.99 -7.58 1.73
N PHE A 79 -10.62 -6.50 1.27
CA PHE A 79 -11.05 -5.41 2.14
C PHE A 79 -12.53 -5.03 2.05
N VAL A 80 -13.34 -5.77 1.27
CA VAL A 80 -14.76 -5.45 1.06
C VAL A 80 -15.56 -5.37 2.37
N HIS A 81 -15.19 -6.18 3.37
CA HIS A 81 -15.82 -6.20 4.70
C HIS A 81 -15.11 -5.33 5.74
N VAL A 82 -13.93 -4.80 5.41
CA VAL A 82 -13.10 -3.96 6.29
C VAL A 82 -12.60 -2.73 5.52
N PRO A 83 -13.51 -1.86 5.03
CA PRO A 83 -13.13 -0.72 4.20
C PRO A 83 -12.26 0.31 4.95
N LYS A 84 -12.33 0.32 6.29
CA LYS A 84 -11.47 1.15 7.13
C LYS A 84 -10.00 0.82 6.91
N ASP A 85 -9.67 -0.46 6.98
CA ASP A 85 -8.30 -0.96 6.84
C ASP A 85 -7.73 -0.65 5.45
N PHE A 86 -8.57 -0.67 4.41
CA PHE A 86 -8.13 -0.26 3.08
C PHE A 86 -7.85 1.23 2.96
N VAL A 87 -8.67 2.08 3.57
CA VAL A 87 -8.39 3.52 3.60
C VAL A 87 -7.10 3.79 4.37
N GLU A 88 -6.88 3.09 5.48
CA GLU A 88 -5.65 3.16 6.26
C GLU A 88 -4.43 2.69 5.45
N LEU A 89 -4.57 1.63 4.64
CA LEU A 89 -3.54 1.21 3.68
C LEU A 89 -3.18 2.32 2.70
N LEU A 90 -4.17 2.98 2.09
CA LEU A 90 -3.94 4.04 1.11
C LEU A 90 -3.25 5.26 1.75
N ILE A 91 -3.65 5.63 2.97
CA ILE A 91 -3.00 6.70 3.74
C ILE A 91 -1.55 6.32 4.04
N PHE A 92 -1.31 5.08 4.49
CA PHE A 92 0.03 4.58 4.74
C PHE A 92 0.92 4.64 3.49
N LEU A 93 0.40 4.29 2.31
CA LEU A 93 1.17 4.42 1.07
C LEU A 93 1.49 5.88 0.74
N GLN A 94 0.56 6.79 0.98
CA GLN A 94 0.75 8.23 0.77
C GLN A 94 1.81 8.80 1.71
N ASP A 95 1.76 8.45 3.00
CA ASP A 95 2.70 8.94 4.02
C ASP A 95 4.14 8.47 3.79
N HIS A 96 4.31 7.33 3.11
CA HIS A 96 5.62 6.72 2.83
C HIS A 96 6.08 6.85 1.37
N ASP A 97 5.31 7.56 0.52
CA ASP A 97 5.58 7.72 -0.90
C ASP A 97 5.79 6.37 -1.63
N PHE A 98 4.94 5.40 -1.31
CA PHE A 98 5.00 4.05 -1.87
C PHE A 98 4.05 3.90 -3.05
N SER A 99 4.55 3.35 -4.16
CA SER A 99 3.67 2.88 -5.25
C SER A 99 2.79 1.74 -4.76
N PHE A 100 1.56 1.69 -5.27
CA PHE A 100 0.63 0.60 -5.04
C PHE A 100 1.18 -0.77 -5.52
N ASP A 101 2.16 -0.78 -6.43
CA ASP A 101 2.86 -2.01 -6.84
C ASP A 101 3.53 -2.74 -5.66
N LYS A 102 3.97 -2.01 -4.63
CA LYS A 102 4.51 -2.63 -3.41
C LYS A 102 3.46 -3.47 -2.68
N VAL A 103 2.21 -3.04 -2.68
CA VAL A 103 1.10 -3.80 -2.08
C VAL A 103 0.87 -5.10 -2.86
N ASN A 104 0.92 -5.04 -4.19
CA ASN A 104 0.83 -6.25 -5.02
C ASN A 104 1.93 -7.26 -4.66
N GLY A 105 3.19 -6.82 -4.59
CA GLY A 105 4.32 -7.68 -4.22
C GLY A 105 4.21 -8.24 -2.79
N ALA A 106 3.76 -7.41 -1.84
CA ALA A 106 3.49 -7.87 -0.47
C ALA A 106 2.41 -8.95 -0.44
N ILE A 107 1.30 -8.77 -1.16
CA ILE A 107 0.22 -9.75 -1.26
C ILE A 107 0.69 -11.04 -1.93
N GLU A 108 1.52 -10.97 -2.96
CA GLU A 108 2.11 -12.16 -3.60
C GLU A 108 2.99 -12.95 -2.63
N THR A 109 3.81 -12.25 -1.84
CA THR A 109 4.63 -12.86 -0.79
C THR A 109 3.75 -13.53 0.27
N LEU A 110 2.69 -12.85 0.73
CA LEU A 110 1.75 -13.40 1.71
C LEU A 110 1.00 -14.62 1.20
N LYS A 111 0.66 -14.68 -0.09
CA LYS A 111 0.04 -15.88 -0.67
C LYS A 111 0.96 -17.11 -0.56
N GLY A 112 2.27 -16.92 -0.59
CA GLY A 112 3.24 -18.00 -0.42
C GLY A 112 3.43 -18.45 1.03
N THR A 113 3.38 -17.52 1.98
CA THR A 113 3.64 -17.82 3.41
C THR A 113 2.36 -18.11 4.20
N CYS A 114 1.30 -17.34 4.00
CA CYS A 114 0.04 -17.41 4.75
C CYS A 114 -1.18 -17.03 3.86
N PRO A 115 -1.68 -17.95 3.02
CA PRO A 115 -2.69 -17.64 1.99
C PRO A 115 -4.06 -17.19 2.52
N HIS A 116 -4.41 -17.56 3.75
CA HIS A 116 -5.77 -17.41 4.32
C HIS A 116 -5.93 -16.17 5.21
N ASP A 117 -4.85 -15.44 5.48
CA ASP A 117 -4.87 -14.34 6.45
C ASP A 117 -4.01 -13.18 5.94
N ILE A 118 -4.55 -12.48 4.93
CA ILE A 118 -3.97 -11.26 4.37
C ILE A 118 -4.63 -10.08 5.07
N SER A 119 -3.91 -9.48 6.01
CA SER A 119 -4.35 -8.31 6.79
C SER A 119 -3.53 -7.07 6.44
N LEU A 120 -4.06 -5.90 6.80
CA LEU A 120 -3.39 -4.61 6.67
C LEU A 120 -1.97 -4.63 7.28
N ASP A 121 -1.87 -5.05 8.55
CA ASP A 121 -0.60 -5.04 9.29
C ASP A 121 0.49 -5.84 8.57
N LYS A 122 0.13 -7.02 8.03
CA LYS A 122 1.08 -7.87 7.32
C LYS A 122 1.55 -7.23 6.02
N ILE A 123 0.64 -6.60 5.29
CA ILE A 123 0.99 -5.86 4.08
C ILE A 123 1.93 -4.70 4.43
N GLN A 124 1.59 -3.90 5.46
CA GLN A 124 2.41 -2.79 5.92
C GLN A 124 3.81 -3.24 6.34
N VAL A 125 3.90 -4.33 7.11
CA VAL A 125 5.19 -4.92 7.54
C VAL A 125 6.04 -5.30 6.34
N LEU A 126 5.48 -5.98 5.34
CA LEU A 126 6.23 -6.36 4.15
C LEU A 126 6.63 -5.16 3.28
N CYS A 127 5.79 -4.14 3.17
CA CYS A 127 6.14 -2.90 2.47
C CYS A 127 7.27 -2.13 3.16
N MET A 128 7.35 -2.21 4.49
CA MET A 128 8.37 -1.58 5.33
C MET A 128 9.68 -2.36 5.40
N GLN A 129 9.61 -3.67 5.23
CA GLN A 129 10.77 -4.53 5.25
C GLN A 129 11.69 -4.06 4.12
N LYS A 130 12.82 -3.44 4.50
CA LYS A 130 13.93 -3.26 3.56
C LYS A 130 14.21 -4.65 3.01
N ASN A 131 14.32 -4.80 1.70
CA ASN A 131 14.82 -6.03 1.06
C ASN A 131 16.27 -6.24 1.52
N ILE A 132 16.44 -6.63 2.78
CA ILE A 132 17.65 -7.26 3.28
C ILE A 132 17.50 -8.65 2.73
N THR A 133 17.97 -8.84 1.50
CA THR A 133 18.42 -10.15 1.09
C THR A 133 19.44 -10.55 2.15
N TYR A 134 19.02 -11.41 3.08
CA TYR A 134 19.96 -12.19 3.85
C TYR A 134 20.63 -13.13 2.84
N THR A 135 21.58 -12.60 2.06
CA THR A 135 22.69 -13.42 1.61
C THR A 135 23.32 -13.92 2.91
N HIS A 136 22.96 -15.14 3.31
CA HIS A 136 23.82 -15.91 4.19
C HIS A 136 25.18 -15.94 3.50
N GLN A 137 26.07 -15.03 3.90
CA GLN A 137 27.48 -15.26 3.69
C GLN A 137 27.77 -16.43 4.61
N GLU A 138 27.91 -17.63 4.04
CA GLU A 138 28.39 -18.77 4.82
C GLU A 138 29.74 -18.34 5.42
N ASN A 139 29.72 -18.01 6.71
CA ASN A 139 30.91 -17.73 7.46
C ASN A 139 31.44 -19.09 7.92
N PRO A 140 32.59 -19.57 7.42
CA PRO A 140 33.13 -20.87 7.78
C PRO A 140 33.41 -21.00 9.29
N ASP A 141 33.56 -19.86 9.99
CA ASP A 141 33.85 -19.77 11.42
C ASP A 141 32.63 -19.32 12.27
N ASP A 142 31.40 -19.62 11.82
CA ASP A 142 30.20 -19.32 12.63
C ASP A 142 30.08 -20.29 13.82
N GLN A 143 30.64 -19.89 14.97
CA GLN A 143 30.60 -20.66 16.22
C GLN A 143 29.17 -21.00 16.66
N ILE A 144 28.19 -20.14 16.38
CA ILE A 144 26.79 -20.38 16.79
C ILE A 144 26.23 -21.56 15.98
N LEU A 145 26.46 -21.57 14.67
CA LEU A 145 26.06 -22.67 13.79
C LEU A 145 26.73 -23.98 14.17
N GLN A 146 28.02 -23.93 14.51
CA GLN A 146 28.81 -25.10 14.88
C GLN A 146 28.32 -25.72 16.19
N GLN A 147 28.05 -24.90 17.21
CA GLN A 147 27.45 -25.36 18.48
C GLN A 147 26.03 -25.88 18.28
N SER A 148 25.20 -25.19 17.49
CA SER A 148 23.84 -25.64 17.17
C SER A 148 23.83 -27.02 16.53
N ARG A 149 24.74 -27.29 15.58
CA ARG A 149 24.83 -28.59 14.90
C ARG A 149 25.29 -29.68 15.85
N ALA A 150 26.30 -29.42 16.68
CA ALA A 150 26.78 -30.38 17.67
C ALA A 150 25.68 -30.78 18.68
N GLN A 151 24.89 -29.81 19.15
CA GLN A 151 23.76 -30.08 20.05
C GLN A 151 22.67 -30.92 19.38
N LEU A 152 22.37 -30.67 18.11
CA LEU A 152 21.40 -31.46 17.35
C LEU A 152 21.87 -32.89 17.13
N GLU A 153 23.16 -33.10 16.85
CA GLU A 153 23.76 -34.44 16.73
C GLU A 153 23.68 -35.19 18.06
N GLU A 154 24.01 -34.55 19.18
CA GLU A 154 23.91 -35.15 20.51
C GLU A 154 22.47 -35.56 20.85
N LEU A 155 21.50 -34.68 20.59
CA LEU A 155 20.08 -34.99 20.77
C LEU A 155 19.62 -36.14 19.85
N SER A 156 20.11 -36.20 18.62
CA SER A 156 19.76 -37.28 17.69
C SER A 156 20.25 -38.65 18.18
N LEU A 157 21.41 -38.69 18.84
CA LEU A 157 21.96 -39.92 19.42
C LEU A 157 21.14 -40.37 20.63
N LEU A 158 20.65 -39.43 21.44
CA LEU A 158 19.80 -39.71 22.59
C LEU A 158 18.40 -40.21 22.21
N LEU A 159 17.88 -39.78 21.05
CA LEU A 159 16.54 -40.13 20.56
C LEU A 159 16.50 -41.41 19.70
N ASN A 160 17.65 -41.95 19.29
CA ASN A 160 17.77 -43.17 18.48
C ASN A 160 18.06 -44.44 19.30
N TYR A 161 17.77 -44.42 20.60
CA TYR A 161 17.74 -45.58 21.52
C TYR A 161 16.30 -45.94 21.89
#